data_AF-A0A2M7RHJ0-F1
#
_entry.id   AF-A0A2M7RHJ0-F1
#
_cell.length_a   1.000
_cell.length_b   1.000
_cell.length_c   1.000
_cell.angle_alpha   90.00
_cell.angle_beta   90.00
_cell.angle_gamma   90.00
#
_symmetry.space_group_name_H-M   'P 1'
#
loop_
_entity.id
_entity.type
_entity.pdbx_description
1 polymer ?
#
loop_
_entity_poly.entity_id
_entity_poly.type
_entity_poly.pdbx_seq_one_letter_code
_entity_poly.pdbx_strand_id
1 'polypeptide(L)'
;MGLLSYIINLTTYTNMGKDTKELIQQLGQKMDLIAALLLRLLPPKELSLKEQVRLLNDLKIRPVEMSKITGRSQGHVGKELVAIRKEK
;
A
#
# COMPACT_ATOMS: atom_id res chain seq x y z
N MET A 1 -27.16 29.50 24.24
CA MET A 1 -27.09 28.91 22.88
C MET A 1 -25.66 28.60 22.38
N GLY A 2 -24.57 29.04 23.02
CA GLY A 2 -23.20 28.90 22.46
C GLY A 2 -22.55 27.51 22.53
N LEU A 3 -22.79 26.72 23.59
CA LEU A 3 -22.09 25.45 23.80
C LEU A 3 -22.54 24.34 22.85
N LEU A 4 -23.84 24.25 22.57
CA LEU A 4 -24.39 23.26 21.61
C LEU A 4 -23.86 23.49 20.19
N SER A 5 -23.78 24.75 19.76
CA SER A 5 -23.24 25.11 18.44
C SER A 5 -21.74 24.80 18.31
N TYR A 6 -20.98 24.97 19.39
CA TYR A 6 -19.55 24.63 19.43
C TYR A 6 -19.33 23.11 19.34
N ILE A 7 -20.11 22.33 20.09
CA ILE A 7 -20.05 20.86 20.07
C ILE A 7 -20.39 20.33 18.67
N ILE A 8 -21.47 20.82 18.04
CA ILE A 8 -21.88 20.42 16.68
C ILE A 8 -20.77 20.74 15.66
N ASN A 9 -20.14 21.92 15.74
CA ASN A 9 -19.02 22.24 14.86
C ASN A 9 -17.86 21.25 15.03
N LEU A 10 -17.44 20.95 16.27
CA LEU A 10 -16.35 20.00 16.51
C LEU A 10 -16.64 18.58 16.00
N THR A 11 -17.86 18.07 16.18
CA THR A 11 -18.24 16.77 15.61
C THR A 11 -18.21 16.79 14.09
N THR A 12 -18.57 17.90 13.47
CA THR A 12 -18.54 18.04 12.01
C THR A 12 -17.09 18.03 11.48
N TYR A 13 -16.18 18.78 12.10
CA TYR A 13 -14.75 18.80 11.73
C TYR A 13 -14.06 17.45 11.95
N THR A 14 -14.37 16.76 13.04
CA THR A 14 -13.78 15.44 13.34
C THR A 14 -14.29 14.35 12.40
N ASN A 15 -15.56 14.41 11.99
CA ASN A 15 -16.10 13.50 10.98
C ASN A 15 -15.51 13.74 9.59
N MET A 16 -15.32 15.00 9.17
CA MET A 16 -14.60 15.30 7.90
C MET A 16 -13.17 14.72 7.89
N GLY A 17 -12.47 14.76 9.03
CA GLY A 17 -11.14 14.16 9.17
C GLY A 17 -11.16 12.62 9.07
N LYS A 18 -12.22 11.96 9.54
CA LYS A 18 -12.43 10.51 9.39
C LYS A 18 -12.73 10.14 7.95
N ASP A 19 -13.64 10.86 7.30
CA ASP A 19 -14.06 10.60 5.92
C ASP A 19 -12.89 10.78 4.95
N THR A 20 -12.06 11.82 5.17
CA THR A 20 -10.85 12.06 4.37
C THR A 20 -9.83 10.95 4.55
N LYS A 21 -9.65 10.45 5.79
CA LYS A 21 -8.72 9.35 6.08
C LYS A 21 -9.17 8.05 5.42
N GLU A 22 -10.46 7.78 5.44
CA GLU A 22 -11.05 6.61 4.80
C GLU A 22 -10.91 6.67 3.27
N LEU A 23 -11.16 7.84 2.67
CA LEU A 23 -10.94 8.07 1.24
C LEU A 23 -9.48 7.87 0.82
N ILE A 24 -8.52 8.38 1.60
CA ILE A 24 -7.08 8.18 1.34
C ILE A 24 -6.72 6.69 1.42
N GLN A 25 -7.28 5.97 2.38
CA GLN A 25 -7.04 4.54 2.54
C GLN A 25 -7.63 3.73 1.36
N GLN A 26 -8.85 4.05 0.94
CA GLN A 26 -9.48 3.43 -0.24
C GLN A 26 -8.72 3.74 -1.53
N LEU A 27 -8.20 4.97 -1.67
CA LEU A 27 -7.38 5.36 -2.81
C LEU A 27 -6.06 4.57 -2.83
N GLY A 28 -5.39 4.42 -1.69
CA GLY A 28 -4.19 3.58 -1.58
C GLY A 28 -4.43 2.14 -2.03
N GLN A 29 -5.52 1.52 -1.54
CA GLN A 29 -5.89 0.16 -1.94
C GLN A 29 -6.15 0.01 -3.45
N LYS A 30 -6.79 1.01 -4.07
CA LYS A 30 -7.02 1.02 -5.53
C LYS A 30 -5.72 1.18 -6.31
N MET A 31 -4.80 2.02 -5.84
CA MET A 31 -3.48 2.20 -6.45
C MET A 31 -2.64 0.93 -6.36
N ASP A 32 -2.68 0.23 -5.22
CA ASP A 32 -1.99 -1.06 -5.05
C ASP A 32 -2.52 -2.13 -6.00
N LEU A 33 -3.85 -2.19 -6.19
CA LEU A 33 -4.50 -3.08 -7.15
C LEU A 33 -4.07 -2.76 -8.59
N ILE A 34 -4.06 -1.47 -8.96
CA ILE A 34 -3.60 -1.03 -10.28
C ILE A 34 -2.12 -1.40 -10.49
N ALA A 35 -1.26 -1.18 -9.50
CA ALA A 35 0.14 -1.57 -9.57
C ALA A 35 0.31 -3.09 -9.76
N ALA A 36 -0.44 -3.91 -9.02
CA ALA A 36 -0.43 -5.36 -9.17
C ALA A 36 -0.93 -5.81 -10.55
N LEU A 37 -1.96 -5.15 -11.10
CA LEU A 37 -2.47 -5.42 -12.45
C LEU A 37 -1.47 -5.02 -13.53
N LEU A 38 -0.82 -3.86 -13.41
CA LEU A 38 0.21 -3.41 -14.35
C LEU A 38 1.43 -4.34 -14.35
N LEU A 39 1.88 -4.77 -13.17
CA LEU A 39 2.94 -5.78 -13.04
C LEU A 39 2.59 -7.11 -13.71
N ARG A 40 1.30 -7.46 -13.76
CA ARG A 40 0.79 -8.69 -14.37
C ARG A 40 0.58 -8.57 -15.88
N LEU A 41 0.41 -7.35 -16.39
CA LEU A 41 0.26 -7.03 -17.81
C LEU A 41 1.62 -6.83 -18.51
N LEU A 42 2.68 -6.51 -17.76
CA LEU A 42 4.04 -6.57 -18.26
C LEU A 42 4.38 -8.04 -18.60
N PRO A 43 4.97 -8.32 -19.78
CA PRO A 43 5.35 -9.68 -20.14
C PRO A 43 6.25 -10.27 -19.03
N PRO A 44 6.12 -11.57 -18.69
CA PRO A 44 6.78 -12.20 -17.54
C PRO A 44 8.32 -12.20 -17.57
N LYS A 45 8.94 -11.54 -18.55
CA LYS A 45 10.36 -11.53 -18.83
C LYS A 45 11.10 -10.28 -18.34
N GLU A 46 10.43 -9.20 -17.94
CA GLU A 46 11.14 -7.93 -17.74
C GLU A 46 11.50 -7.56 -16.29
N LEU A 47 10.81 -8.09 -15.27
CA LEU A 47 11.14 -7.79 -13.88
C LEU A 47 11.50 -9.07 -13.12
N SER A 48 12.75 -9.14 -12.67
CA SER A 48 13.19 -10.14 -11.71
C SER A 48 12.35 -10.06 -10.42
N LEU A 49 12.28 -11.16 -9.68
CA LEU A 49 11.56 -11.18 -8.39
C LEU A 49 12.05 -10.06 -7.46
N LYS A 50 13.35 -9.78 -7.50
CA LYS A 50 13.99 -8.72 -6.74
C LYS A 50 13.45 -7.33 -7.09
N GLU A 51 13.27 -7.04 -8.38
CA GLU A 51 12.72 -5.75 -8.84
C GLU A 51 11.23 -5.64 -8.52
N GLN A 52 10.47 -6.73 -8.66
CA GLN A 52 9.07 -6.78 -8.21
C GLN A 52 8.97 -6.51 -6.70
N VAL A 53 9.80 -7.15 -5.88
CA VAL A 53 9.83 -6.93 -4.43
C VAL A 53 10.29 -5.52 -4.08
N ARG A 54 11.24 -4.94 -4.83
CA ARG A 54 11.69 -3.54 -4.66
C ARG A 54 10.54 -2.56 -4.90
N LEU A 55 9.84 -2.69 -6.03
CA LEU A 55 8.68 -1.87 -6.35
C LEU A 55 7.59 -1.96 -5.28
N LEU A 56 7.24 -3.18 -4.85
CA LEU A 56 6.23 -3.38 -3.82
C LEU A 56 6.68 -2.85 -2.44
N ASN A 57 7.97 -2.95 -2.11
CA ASN A 57 8.52 -2.39 -0.87
C ASN A 57 8.50 -0.86 -0.86
N ASP A 58 8.78 -0.24 -2.01
CA ASP A 58 8.72 1.22 -2.15
C ASP A 58 7.28 1.74 -2.02
N LEU A 59 6.30 0.95 -2.49
CA LEU A 59 4.86 1.16 -2.27
C LEU A 59 4.38 0.81 -0.84
N LYS A 60 5.27 0.43 0.07
CA LYS A 60 4.96 0.07 1.48
C LYS A 60 3.99 -1.11 1.63
N ILE A 61 3.87 -1.96 0.61
CA ILE A 61 3.11 -3.21 0.69
C ILE A 61 3.75 -4.12 1.74
N ARG A 62 2.95 -4.88 2.51
CA ARG A 62 3.52 -5.78 3.52
C ARG A 62 4.06 -7.06 2.86
N PRO A 63 5.11 -7.71 3.40
CA PRO A 63 5.68 -8.93 2.81
C PRO A 63 4.66 -10.06 2.58
N VAL A 64 3.67 -10.16 3.46
CA VAL A 64 2.54 -11.10 3.33
C VAL A 64 1.70 -10.82 2.09
N GLU A 65 1.48 -9.56 1.75
CA GLU A 65 0.72 -9.16 0.56
C GLU A 65 1.58 -9.29 -0.70
N MET A 66 2.87 -8.94 -0.62
CA MET A 66 3.82 -9.17 -1.70
C MET A 66 3.85 -10.64 -2.13
N SER A 67 3.87 -11.58 -1.18
CA SER A 67 3.86 -13.02 -1.49
C SER A 67 2.65 -13.46 -2.32
N LYS A 68 1.49 -12.83 -2.09
CA LYS A 68 0.27 -13.07 -2.84
C LYS A 68 0.34 -12.47 -4.24
N ILE A 69 0.89 -11.26 -4.37
CA ILE A 69 1.03 -10.53 -5.63
C ILE A 69 2.06 -11.20 -6.55
N THR A 70 3.22 -11.57 -6.02
CA THR A 70 4.31 -12.18 -6.81
C THR A 70 4.15 -13.69 -7.01
N GLY A 71 3.18 -14.33 -6.33
CA GLY A 71 3.01 -15.78 -6.35
C GLY A 71 4.18 -16.57 -5.75
N ARG A 72 4.92 -15.98 -4.80
CA ARG A 72 6.11 -16.59 -4.16
C ARG A 72 5.88 -16.75 -2.67
N SER A 73 6.66 -17.61 -2.00
CA SER A 73 6.56 -17.75 -0.54
C SER A 73 7.12 -16.52 0.19
N GLN A 74 6.64 -16.26 1.39
CA GLN A 74 7.15 -15.16 2.24
C GLN A 74 8.65 -15.27 2.51
N GLY A 75 9.18 -16.50 2.59
CA GLY A 75 10.63 -16.72 2.72
C GLY A 75 11.43 -16.23 1.52
N HIS A 76 10.92 -16.40 0.29
CA HIS A 76 11.56 -15.85 -0.91
C HIS A 76 11.50 -14.33 -0.94
N VAL A 77 10.32 -13.75 -0.65
CA VAL A 77 10.16 -12.29 -0.52
C VAL A 77 11.11 -11.71 0.54
N GLY A 78 11.22 -12.38 1.69
CA GLY A 78 12.12 -11.98 2.77
C GLY A 78 13.59 -11.98 2.36
N LYS A 79 14.03 -12.99 1.61
CA LYS A 79 15.40 -13.03 1.06
C LYS A 79 15.69 -11.83 0.15
N GLU A 80 14.76 -11.51 -0.75
CA GLU A 80 14.92 -10.34 -1.63
C GLU A 80 14.91 -9.03 -0.85
N LEU A 81 14.04 -8.87 0.15
CA LEU A 81 14.03 -7.68 1.02
C LEU A 81 15.36 -7.50 1.76
N VAL A 82 15.96 -8.58 2.25
CA VAL A 82 17.29 -8.54 2.87
C VAL A 82 18.36 -8.15 1.85
N ALA A 83 18.33 -8.71 0.64
CA ALA A 83 19.25 -8.36 -0.42
C ALA A 83 19.14 -6.87 -0.81
N ILE A 84 17.92 -6.36 -0.98
CA ILE A 84 17.65 -4.94 -1.29
C ILE A 84 18.18 -4.00 -0.19
N ARG A 85 18.05 -4.38 1.09
CA ARG A 85 18.57 -3.57 2.21
C ARG A 85 20.09 -3.50 2.27
N LYS A 86 20.79 -4.52 1.79
CA LYS A 86 22.27 -4.57 1.75
C LYS A 86 22.86 -3.75 0.60
N GLU A 87 22.04 -3.37 -0.37
CA GLU A 87 22.46 -2.56 -1.53
C GLU A 87 22.27 -1.06 -1.32
N LYS A 88 21.57 -0.66 -0.24
CA LYS A 88 21.51 0.72 0.24
C LYS A 88 22.71 1.00 1.13
#